data_AF-A0A559M8B5-F1
#
_entry.id   AF-A0A559M8B5-F1
#
_cell.length_a   1.000
_cell.length_b   1.000
_cell.length_c   1.000
_cell.angle_alpha   90.00
_cell.angle_beta   90.00
_cell.angle_gamma   90.00
#
_symmetry.space_group_name_H-M   'P 1'
#
loop_
_entity.id
_entity.type
_entity.pdbx_description
1 polymer ?
#
loop_
_entity_poly.entity_id
_entity_poly.type
_entity_poly.pdbx_seq_one_letter_code
_entity_poly.pdbx_strand_id
1 'polypeptide(L)'
;NPSQPLPLIIRATNGKSKEKRDKKVKLSTIVEADALEGFFAKYAEVCKTRMSGLKKRDRSKQKEKLKAKKRKQGGGAAAGTVDVKKS
;
A
#
# COMPACT_ATOMS: atom_id res chain seq x y z
N ASN A 1 -25.87 -15.36 -22.97
CA ASN A 1 -24.59 -15.24 -22.22
C ASN A 1 -23.47 -14.99 -23.21
N PRO A 2 -22.64 -13.94 -23.04
CA PRO A 2 -21.53 -13.69 -23.94
C PRO A 2 -20.51 -14.85 -23.88
N SER A 3 -19.99 -15.23 -25.04
CA SER A 3 -19.09 -16.39 -25.22
C SER A 3 -17.64 -16.14 -24.77
N GLN A 4 -17.27 -14.89 -24.55
CA GLN A 4 -15.90 -14.49 -24.18
C GLN A 4 -15.95 -13.58 -22.95
N PRO A 5 -14.98 -13.71 -22.03
CA PRO A 5 -14.92 -12.88 -20.84
C PRO A 5 -14.72 -11.42 -21.23
N LEU A 6 -15.55 -10.54 -20.68
CA LEU A 6 -15.59 -9.13 -21.07
C LEU A 6 -14.37 -8.38 -20.52
N PRO A 7 -13.68 -7.57 -21.34
CA PRO A 7 -12.55 -6.77 -20.89
C PRO A 7 -13.00 -5.63 -19.96
N LEU A 8 -12.13 -5.23 -19.04
CA LEU A 8 -12.38 -4.15 -18.09
C LEU A 8 -11.68 -2.86 -18.49
N ILE A 9 -12.39 -1.74 -18.37
CA ILE A 9 -11.81 -0.40 -18.56
C ILE A 9 -11.44 0.21 -17.20
N ILE A 10 -10.17 0.58 -17.04
CA ILE A 10 -9.66 1.21 -15.82
C ILE A 10 -9.27 2.65 -16.14
N ARG A 11 -9.82 3.60 -15.36
CA ARG A 11 -9.59 5.03 -15.55
C ARG A 11 -9.02 5.64 -14.28
N ALA A 12 -7.90 6.35 -14.41
CA ALA A 12 -7.29 7.11 -13.34
C ALA A 12 -7.21 8.59 -13.73
N THR A 13 -7.58 9.47 -12.80
CA THR A 13 -7.48 10.92 -13.00
C THR A 13 -6.93 11.55 -11.74
N ASN A 14 -5.98 12.49 -11.89
CA ASN A 14 -5.56 13.29 -10.75
C ASN A 14 -6.71 14.22 -10.30
N GLY A 15 -7.58 14.66 -11.20
CA GLY A 15 -8.70 15.56 -10.86
C GLY A 15 -8.24 17.00 -10.65
N LYS A 16 -9.17 17.97 -10.72
CA LYS A 16 -8.85 19.41 -10.68
C LYS A 16 -9.03 20.07 -9.30
N SER A 17 -9.50 19.36 -8.28
CA SER A 17 -10.00 20.01 -7.05
C SER A 17 -8.95 20.38 -6.00
N LYS A 18 -7.65 20.24 -6.29
CA LYS A 18 -6.59 20.67 -5.36
C LYS A 18 -5.89 21.87 -5.98
N GLU A 19 -5.78 22.95 -5.22
CA GLU A 19 -5.26 24.26 -5.62
C GLU A 19 -3.88 24.22 -6.29
N LYS A 20 -3.11 23.13 -6.09
CA LYS A 20 -1.77 22.92 -6.66
C LYS A 20 -1.75 21.89 -7.79
N ARG A 21 -2.69 21.94 -8.73
CA ARG A 21 -2.67 21.07 -9.93
C ARG A 21 -2.91 21.86 -11.20
N ASP A 22 -1.81 22.23 -11.85
CA ASP A 22 -1.82 23.03 -13.08
C ASP A 22 -2.46 22.29 -14.27
N LYS A 23 -2.34 20.96 -14.31
CA LYS A 23 -2.84 20.14 -15.43
C LYS A 23 -3.63 18.92 -14.94
N LYS A 24 -4.80 18.71 -15.55
CA LYS A 24 -5.61 17.49 -15.37
C LYS A 24 -5.01 16.37 -16.21
N VAL A 25 -4.47 15.36 -15.56
CA VAL A 25 -3.97 14.15 -16.21
C VAL A 25 -5.03 13.07 -16.10
N LYS A 26 -5.43 12.51 -17.25
CA LYS A 26 -6.34 11.37 -17.36
C LYS A 26 -5.58 10.22 -18.00
N LEU A 27 -5.66 9.04 -17.39
CA LEU A 27 -5.12 7.80 -17.90
C LEU A 27 -6.27 6.80 -18.05
N SER A 28 -6.27 6.05 -19.14
CA SER A 28 -7.24 4.99 -19.40
C SER A 28 -6.52 3.80 -19.99
N THR A 29 -6.83 2.60 -19.50
CA THR A 29 -6.34 1.33 -20.03
C THR A 29 -7.49 0.33 -20.11
N ILE A 30 -7.37 -0.60 -21.05
CA ILE A 30 -8.26 -1.75 -21.20
C ILE A 30 -7.48 -2.97 -20.73
N VAL A 31 -8.07 -3.77 -19.85
CA VAL A 31 -7.45 -4.96 -19.28
C VAL A 31 -8.29 -6.16 -19.65
N GLU A 32 -7.68 -7.11 -20.34
CA GLU A 32 -8.28 -8.40 -20.67
C GLU A 32 -8.39 -9.29 -19.43
N ALA A 33 -9.30 -10.27 -19.47
CA ALA A 33 -9.56 -11.14 -18.33
C ALA A 33 -8.32 -11.94 -17.89
N ASP A 34 -7.51 -12.41 -18.84
CA ASP A 34 -6.33 -13.23 -18.57
C ASP A 34 -5.19 -12.42 -17.91
N ALA A 35 -5.12 -11.12 -18.22
CA ALA A 35 -4.10 -10.21 -17.69
C ALA A 35 -4.51 -9.54 -16.36
N LEU A 36 -5.73 -9.81 -15.87
CA LEU A 36 -6.34 -9.09 -14.76
C LEU A 36 -5.56 -9.24 -13.47
N GLU A 37 -5.17 -10.47 -13.14
CA GLU A 37 -4.44 -10.77 -11.91
C GLU A 37 -3.04 -10.14 -11.91
N GLY A 38 -2.32 -10.26 -13.03
CA GLY A 38 -1.01 -9.63 -13.20
C GLY A 38 -1.07 -8.09 -13.14
N PHE A 39 -2.12 -7.49 -13.70
CA PHE A 39 -2.35 -6.05 -13.60
C PHE A 39 -2.56 -5.60 -12.14
N PHE A 40 -3.45 -6.27 -11.40
CA PHE A 40 -3.77 -5.88 -10.03
C PHE A 40 -2.64 -6.15 -9.04
N ALA A 41 -1.83 -7.19 -9.27
CA ALA A 41 -0.62 -7.43 -8.49
C ALA A 41 0.35 -6.22 -8.58
N LYS A 42 0.70 -5.80 -9.80
CA LYS A 42 1.56 -4.63 -10.05
C LYS A 42 0.92 -3.34 -9.53
N TYR A 43 -0.37 -3.16 -9.76
CA TYR A 43 -1.11 -1.99 -9.28
C TYR A 43 -1.07 -1.88 -7.75
N ALA A 44 -1.25 -2.99 -7.03
CA ALA A 44 -1.20 -3.02 -5.58
C ALA A 44 0.19 -2.63 -5.04
N GLU A 45 1.28 -3.07 -5.68
CA GLU A 45 2.65 -2.67 -5.31
C GLU A 45 2.87 -1.16 -5.48
N VAL A 46 2.47 -0.61 -6.62
CA VAL A 46 2.54 0.84 -6.88
C VAL A 46 1.73 1.62 -5.83
N CYS A 47 0.52 1.15 -5.53
CA CYS A 47 -0.34 1.71 -4.50
C CYS A 47 0.31 1.69 -3.11
N LYS A 48 0.89 0.56 -2.68
CA LYS A 48 1.57 0.43 -1.37
C LYS A 48 2.74 1.40 -1.25
N THR A 49 3.56 1.51 -2.29
CA THR A 49 4.75 2.38 -2.29
C THR A 49 4.36 3.86 -2.31
N ARG A 50 3.33 4.23 -3.08
CA ARG A 50 2.90 5.64 -3.24
C ARG A 50 1.96 6.13 -2.12
N MET A 51 1.32 5.23 -1.36
CA MET A 51 0.43 5.57 -0.23
C MET A 51 1.14 5.53 1.14
N SER A 52 2.43 5.86 1.18
CA SER A 52 3.23 5.88 2.41
C SER A 52 2.90 7.05 3.36
N GLY A 53 2.20 8.09 2.87
CA GLY A 53 1.86 9.30 3.64
C GLY A 53 0.67 9.19 4.59
N LEU A 54 0.01 8.02 4.70
CA LEU A 54 -1.12 7.86 5.61
C LEU A 54 -0.67 7.65 7.06
N LYS A 55 -1.43 8.22 8.02
CA LYS A 55 -1.24 7.97 9.45
C LYS A 55 -1.30 6.47 9.72
N LYS A 56 -0.24 5.92 10.33
CA LYS A 56 -0.22 4.50 10.74
C LYS A 56 -1.41 4.24 11.66
N ARG A 57 -2.11 3.12 11.44
CA ARG A 57 -3.18 2.65 12.34
C ARG A 57 -2.67 2.67 13.77
N ASP A 58 -3.48 3.18 14.69
CA ASP A 58 -3.14 3.12 16.10
C ASP A 58 -3.02 1.65 16.54
N ARG A 59 -1.81 1.28 16.95
CA ARG A 59 -1.47 -0.06 17.44
C ARG A 59 -1.11 -0.01 18.92
N SER A 60 -1.37 1.08 19.64
CA SER A 60 -1.07 1.25 21.08
C SER A 60 -1.53 0.04 21.90
N LYS A 61 -2.82 -0.29 21.84
CA LYS A 61 -3.43 -1.44 22.55
C LYS A 61 -2.87 -2.79 22.11
N GLN A 62 -2.52 -2.95 20.82
CA GLN A 62 -1.93 -4.20 20.30
C GLN A 62 -0.47 -4.35 20.73
N LYS A 63 0.30 -3.26 20.70
CA LYS A 63 1.69 -3.21 21.17
C LYS A 63 1.77 -3.46 22.66
N GLU A 64 0.84 -2.91 23.45
CA GLU A 64 0.78 -3.17 24.89
C GLU A 64 0.47 -4.64 25.18
N LYS A 65 -0.55 -5.22 24.52
CA LYS A 65 -0.86 -6.66 24.62
C LYS A 65 0.32 -7.54 24.20
N LEU A 66 1.04 -7.19 23.14
CA LEU A 66 2.24 -7.90 22.68
C LEU A 66 3.39 -7.78 23.69
N LYS A 67 3.62 -6.58 24.26
CA LYS A 67 4.62 -6.37 25.31
C LYS A 67 4.27 -7.12 26.60
N ALA A 68 2.99 -7.13 27.00
CA ALA A 68 2.51 -7.87 28.15
C ALA A 68 2.65 -9.38 27.94
N LYS A 69 2.31 -9.90 26.74
CA LYS A 69 2.55 -11.31 26.37
C LYS A 69 4.04 -11.66 26.35
N LYS A 70 4.90 -10.80 25.79
CA LYS A 70 6.36 -10.97 25.77
C LYS A 70 6.96 -10.92 27.18
N ARG A 71 6.41 -10.10 28.09
CA ARG A 71 6.79 -10.07 29.51
C ARG A 71 6.30 -11.31 30.26
N LYS A 72 5.13 -11.87 29.92
CA LYS A 72 4.59 -13.10 30.51
C LYS A 72 5.25 -14.39 30.02
N GLN A 73 5.91 -14.39 28.86
CA GLN A 73 6.54 -15.59 28.26
C GLN A 73 8.06 -15.72 28.51
N GLY A 74 8.64 -14.93 29.42
CA GLY A 74 10.05 -15.09 29.82
C GLY A 74 11.02 -14.36 28.90
N GLY A 75 11.92 -13.58 29.50
CA GLY A 75 12.96 -12.83 28.79
C GLY A 75 14.14 -13.70 28.33
N GLY A 76 14.64 -13.39 27.15
CA GLY A 76 15.90 -13.83 26.53
C GLY A 76 15.77 -13.72 25.01
N ALA A 77 16.57 -13.00 24.21
CA ALA A 77 17.89 -12.40 24.38
C ALA A 77 18.03 -11.07 23.59
N ALA A 78 19.10 -10.33 23.88
CA ALA A 78 19.64 -9.14 23.19
C ALA A 78 20.00 -9.43 21.70
N ALA A 79 20.35 -8.53 20.79
CA ALA A 79 20.92 -7.18 20.81
C ALA A 79 20.73 -6.54 19.40
N GLY A 80 21.02 -5.23 19.26
CA GLY A 80 21.37 -4.64 17.95
C GLY A 80 20.66 -3.35 17.55
N THR A 81 20.79 -2.29 18.34
CA THR A 81 20.88 -0.92 17.80
C THR A 81 22.23 -0.77 17.09
N VAL A 82 22.23 -0.44 15.81
CA VAL A 82 23.38 0.23 15.17
C VAL A 82 22.89 1.57 14.65
N ASP A 83 23.23 2.60 15.44
CA ASP A 83 23.34 3.99 15.02
C ASP A 83 24.37 4.09 13.88
N VAL A 84 23.96 4.56 12.69
CA VAL A 84 24.90 5.10 11.70
C VAL A 84 24.86 6.62 11.84
N LYS A 85 25.88 7.12 12.52
CA LYS A 85 26.22 8.53 12.68
C LYS A 85 26.77 9.09 11.36
N LYS A 86 26.12 10.15 10.89
CA LYS A 86 26.61 11.32 10.14
C LYS A 86 28.12 11.29 9.80
N SER A 87 28.44 11.36 8.51
CA SER A 87 29.66 11.95 7.94
C SER A 87 29.25 12.72 6.69
#